data_AF-A0A354IBC6-F1
#
_entry.id   AF-A0A354IBC6-F1
#
_cell.length_a   1.000
_cell.length_b   1.000
_cell.length_c   1.000
_cell.angle_alpha   90.00
_cell.angle_beta   90.00
_cell.angle_gamma   90.00
#
_symmetry.space_group_name_H-M   'P 1'
#
loop_
_entity.id
_entity.type
_entity.pdbx_description
1 polymer ?
#
loop_
_entity_poly.entity_id
_entity_poly.type
_entity_poly.pdbx_seq_one_letter_code
_entity_poly.pdbx_strand_id
1 'polypeptide(L)' 'MVTISLCMIVKNEEMHIARCLDSIAGLVEEIIIVDTGSTDRTVEIVSDYTSKVYS' A
#
# COMPACT_ATOMS: atom_id res chain seq x y z
N MET A 1 22.00 -10.91 1.49
CA MET A 1 21.30 -9.62 1.57
C MET A 1 19.99 -9.88 2.28
N VAL A 2 19.56 -8.98 3.17
CA VAL A 2 18.27 -9.09 3.87
C VAL A 2 17.20 -8.48 2.98
N THR A 3 16.04 -9.11 2.89
CA THR A 3 14.86 -8.59 2.19
C THR A 3 13.87 -8.03 3.21
N ILE A 4 13.20 -6.94 2.86
CA ILE A 4 12.24 -6.24 3.71
C ILE A 4 10.91 -6.14 2.96
N SER A 5 9.84 -6.56 3.64
CA SER A 5 8.46 -6.40 3.17
C SER A 5 7.75 -5.32 3.98
N LEU A 6 7.07 -4.41 3.28
CA LEU A 6 6.10 -3.49 3.87
C LEU A 6 4.72 -4.17 3.91
N CYS A 7 4.23 -4.46 5.11
CA CYS A 7 2.86 -4.95 5.32
C CYS A 7 2.01 -3.84 5.93
N MET A 8 0.90 -3.49 5.28
CA MET A 8 0.06 -2.38 5.71
C MET A 8 -1.41 -2.80 5.76
N ILE A 9 -2.11 -2.39 6.82
CA ILE A 9 -3.58 -2.46 6.90
C ILE A 9 -4.10 -1.05 6.59
N VAL A 10 -5.00 -0.91 5.63
CA VAL A 10 -5.49 0.39 5.17
C VAL A 10 -7.01 0.49 5.21
N LYS A 11 -7.52 1.72 5.33
CA LYS A 11 -8.94 2.07 5.20
C LYS A 11 -9.12 3.56 4.94
N ASN A 12 -9.68 3.93 3.80
CA ASN A 12 -10.05 5.30 3.47
C ASN A 12 -8.91 6.34 3.63
N GLU A 13 -7.76 6.07 3.02
CA GLU A 13 -6.54 6.88 3.07
C GLU A 13 -6.19 7.55 1.73
N GLU A 14 -7.16 7.80 0.84
CA GLU A 14 -6.89 8.32 -0.51
C GLU A 14 -6.13 9.66 -0.53
N MET A 15 -6.22 10.45 0.55
CA MET A 15 -5.53 11.74 0.68
C MET A 15 -4.02 11.63 0.96
N HIS A 16 -3.57 10.49 1.49
CA HIS A 16 -2.22 10.35 2.06
C HIS A 16 -1.46 9.12 1.59
N ILE A 17 -2.16 8.08 1.16
CA ILE A 17 -1.56 6.76 0.91
C ILE A 17 -0.49 6.80 -0.20
N ALA A 18 -0.70 7.57 -1.26
CA ALA A 18 0.29 7.75 -2.33
C ALA A 18 1.62 8.31 -1.79
N ARG A 19 1.56 9.45 -1.09
CA ARG A 19 2.75 10.08 -0.50
C ARG A 19 3.46 9.16 0.50
N CYS A 20 2.70 8.39 1.27
CA CYS A 20 3.24 7.42 2.20
C CYS A 20 4.04 6.34 1.46
N LEU A 21 3.44 5.72 0.44
CA LEU A 21 4.06 4.66 -0.35
C LEU A 21 5.25 5.18 -1.17
N ASP A 22 5.16 6.38 -1.76
CA ASP A 22 6.28 7.03 -2.46
C ASP A 22 7.54 7.15 -1.59
N SER A 23 7.36 7.41 -0.29
CA SER A 23 8.50 7.61 0.64
C SER A 23 9.28 6.33 0.95
N ILE A 24 8.67 5.15 0.73
CA ILE A 24 9.20 3.86 1.19
C ILE A 24 9.36 2.84 0.07
N ALA A 25 8.67 2.98 -1.07
CA ALA A 25 8.66 2.01 -2.16
C ALA A 25 10.06 1.70 -2.73
N GLY A 26 10.98 2.67 -2.71
CA GLY A 26 12.37 2.47 -3.15
C GLY A 26 13.28 1.77 -2.12
N LEU A 27 12.78 1.46 -0.93
CA LEU A 27 13.55 0.90 0.20
C LEU A 27 13.11 -0.51 0.58
N VAL A 28 12.07 -1.05 -0.06
CA VAL A 28 11.50 -2.38 0.22
C VAL A 28 11.38 -3.18 -1.07
N GLU A 29 11.54 -4.50 -0.98
CA GLU A 29 11.40 -5.40 -2.13
C GLU A 29 9.95 -5.84 -2.37
N GLU A 30 9.08 -5.68 -1.37
CA GLU A 30 7.70 -6.14 -1.41
C GLU A 30 6.77 -5.19 -0.63
N ILE A 31 5.59 -4.96 -1.19
CA ILE A 31 4.49 -4.24 -0.54
C ILE A 31 3.27 -5.17 -0.54
N ILE A 32 2.68 -5.38 0.64
CA ILE A 32 1.45 -6.13 0.87
C ILE A 32 0.45 -5.20 1.55
N ILE A 33 -0.73 -5.06 0.95
CA ILE A 33 -1.80 -4.22 1.46
C ILE A 33 -3.01 -5.08 1.82
N VAL A 34 -3.53 -4.89 3.03
CA VAL A 34 -4.81 -5.44 3.48
C VAL A 34 -5.77 -4.28 3.69
N ASP A 35 -6.70 -4.09 2.76
CA ASP A 35 -7.80 -3.16 2.89
C ASP A 35 -8.87 -3.71 3.86
N THR A 36 -9.49 -2.84 4.65
CA THR A 36 -10.54 -3.22 5.62
C THR A 36 -11.90 -2.59 5.28
N GLY A 37 -12.19 -2.50 3.98
CA GLY A 37 -13.43 -1.96 3.44
C GLY A 37 -13.33 -0.46 3.19
N SER A 38 -12.35 -0.05 2.39
CA SER A 38 -12.32 1.31 1.85
C SER A 38 -13.51 1.52 0.90
N THR A 39 -14.10 2.70 0.98
CA THR A 39 -15.20 3.17 0.12
C THR A 39 -14.79 4.37 -0.74
N ASP A 40 -13.53 4.76 -0.65
CA ASP A 40 -12.88 5.82 -1.42
C ASP A 40 -11.90 5.21 -2.45
N ARG A 41 -11.02 6.03 -3.03
CA ARG A 41 -10.05 5.55 -4.03
C ARG A 41 -8.79 4.93 -3.44
N THR A 42 -8.75 4.58 -2.15
CA THR A 42 -7.55 3.99 -1.52
C THR A 42 -7.08 2.75 -2.27
N VAL A 43 -7.98 1.82 -2.59
CA VAL A 43 -7.65 0.56 -3.28
C VAL A 43 -7.14 0.81 -4.70
N GLU A 44 -7.72 1.79 -5.40
CA GLU A 44 -7.24 2.21 -6.72
C GLU A 44 -5.79 2.71 -6.63
N ILE A 45 -5.51 3.63 -5.70
CA ILE A 45 -4.19 4.24 -5.54
C ILE A 45 -3.13 3.20 -5.14
N VAL A 46 -3.42 2.32 -4.18
CA VAL A 46 -2.42 1.31 -3.74
C VAL A 46 -2.13 0.27 -4.82
N SER A 47 -3.07 0.03 -5.74
CA SER A 47 -2.88 -0.92 -6.85
C SER A 47 -1.80 -0.48 -7.83
N ASP A 48 -1.46 0.82 -7.87
CA ASP A 48 -0.35 1.34 -8.68
C ASP A 48 1.03 0.96 -8.10
N TYR A 49 1.10 0.59 -6.81
CA TYR A 49 2.34 0.24 -6.11
C TYR A 49 2.56 -1.27 -5.98
N THR A 50 1.48 -2.05 -5.91
CA THR A 50 1.56 -3.50 -5.77
C THR A 50 0.28 -4.18 -6.25
N SER A 51 0.42 -5.40 -6.78
CA SER A 51 -0.71 -6.27 -7.07
C SER A 51 -1.16 -7.11 -5.86
N LYS A 52 -0.42 -7.06 -4.75
CA LYS A 52 -0.72 -7.83 -3.52
C LYS A 52 -1.65 -7.04 -2.59
N VAL A 53 -2.85 -6.79 -3.08
CA VAL A 53 -3.93 -6.11 -2.35
C VAL A 53 -5.01 -7.13 -1.97
N TYR A 54 -5.35 -7.18 -0.69
CA TYR A 54 -6.36 -8.09 -0.12
C TYR A 54 -7.45 -7.28 0.57
N SER A 55 -8.68 -7.79 0.63
CA SER A 55 -9.85 -7.13 1.23
C SER A 55 -10.66 -8.07 2.09
#